data_AF-A0A511YSG3-F1
#
_entry.id   AF-A0A511YSG3-F1
#
_cell.length_a   1.000
_cell.length_b   1.000
_cell.length_c   1.000
_cell.angle_alpha   90.00
_cell.angle_beta   90.00
_cell.angle_gamma   90.00
#
_symmetry.space_group_name_H-M   'P 1'
#
loop_
_entity.id
_entity.type
_entity.pdbx_description
1 polymer ?
#
loop_
_entity_poly.entity_id
_entity_poly.type
_entity_poly.pdbx_seq_one_letter_code
_entity_poly.pdbx_strand_id
1 'polypeptide(L)'
;MKRFILYFALFAGCSQTADQKQITHKEEHQITNEIDEKSSSVQNSSSQKTRGTFDTYVNNQAFFIKTFDINKDGIADKVVSNIAYQGEDLFVFFGNTAGGYGEVLETTNFSEDGGNIIKDIVEIPGSKGFMVKTYFPDRGYYEKEFYIVPDNNTWILKHTIYKTMSDVSDNAVKYICDVTQNIDITKSGWSEKLKPIPDENERSKKCRMENAGNSIKQYVIQDPDGYTNLRKDKSTSSPISQKINSGENIEVINNTGDWFLIKTKKGLTGYVHKSRVQVN
;
A
#
# COMPACT_ATOMS: atom_id res chain seq x y z
N MET A 1 44.06 -10.51 35.29
CA MET A 1 45.42 -10.73 34.75
C MET A 1 45.53 -12.14 34.18
N LYS A 2 45.80 -12.29 32.88
CA LYS A 2 46.50 -13.43 32.25
C LYS A 2 47.15 -12.91 30.96
N ARG A 3 48.18 -13.58 30.45
CA ARG A 3 49.21 -12.99 29.57
C ARG A 3 48.78 -12.83 28.11
N PHE A 4 49.36 -11.82 27.44
CA PHE A 4 49.42 -11.67 25.99
C PHE A 4 50.88 -11.34 25.59
N ILE A 5 51.55 -12.27 24.91
CA ILE A 5 52.88 -12.15 24.28
C ILE A 5 52.77 -13.16 23.10
N LEU A 6 52.77 -12.77 21.82
CA LEU A 6 53.91 -12.41 20.95
C LEU A 6 54.98 -13.54 20.90
N TYR A 7 55.67 -13.83 19.79
CA TYR A 7 55.89 -13.09 18.54
C TYR A 7 56.38 -14.06 17.42
N PHE A 8 56.42 -13.54 16.18
CA PHE A 8 57.28 -13.90 15.05
C PHE A 8 57.02 -15.17 14.22
N ALA A 9 57.16 -14.97 12.90
CA ALA A 9 57.27 -16.00 11.88
C ALA A 9 58.74 -16.31 11.57
N LEU A 10 59.00 -17.45 10.92
CA LEU A 10 60.31 -17.86 10.43
C LEU A 10 60.19 -18.46 9.02
N PHE A 11 61.11 -18.09 8.13
CA PHE A 11 61.22 -18.59 6.75
C PHE A 11 62.61 -19.22 6.55
N ALA A 12 62.65 -20.47 6.10
CA ALA A 12 63.83 -21.15 5.51
C ALA A 12 63.35 -22.46 4.85
N GLY A 13 63.88 -22.92 3.71
CA GLY A 13 64.90 -22.33 2.83
C GLY A 13 65.03 -23.11 1.50
N CYS A 14 65.84 -22.58 0.58
CA CYS A 14 66.10 -23.05 -0.81
C CYS A 14 66.73 -24.48 -0.89
N SER A 15 66.93 -25.13 -2.04
CA SER A 15 67.55 -24.74 -3.33
C SER A 15 67.35 -25.85 -4.39
N GLN A 16 67.61 -25.75 -5.71
CA GLN A 16 68.01 -24.72 -6.72
C GLN A 16 67.69 -25.36 -8.13
N THR A 17 67.83 -24.78 -9.33
CA THR A 17 68.35 -23.53 -9.95
C THR A 17 67.48 -23.26 -11.21
N ALA A 18 67.20 -22.03 -11.66
CA ALA A 18 68.00 -21.13 -12.54
C ALA A 18 68.35 -21.71 -13.95
N ASP A 19 68.24 -20.98 -15.08
CA ASP A 19 67.93 -19.53 -15.24
C ASP A 19 67.28 -19.15 -16.59
N GLN A 20 67.00 -17.85 -16.75
CA GLN A 20 66.24 -17.13 -17.81
C GLN A 20 66.72 -17.28 -19.27
N LYS A 21 65.76 -17.19 -20.22
CA LYS A 21 65.53 -15.94 -21.01
C LYS A 21 64.27 -15.97 -21.90
N GLN A 22 63.73 -14.78 -22.15
CA GLN A 22 62.56 -14.51 -22.99
C GLN A 22 62.90 -13.33 -23.93
N ILE A 23 62.60 -13.43 -25.23
CA ILE A 23 62.53 -12.31 -26.19
C ILE A 23 61.73 -12.74 -27.44
N THR A 24 61.18 -11.76 -28.15
CA THR A 24 59.96 -11.82 -28.98
C THR A 24 60.15 -11.94 -30.50
N HIS A 25 59.08 -12.42 -31.16
CA HIS A 25 58.61 -12.09 -32.54
C HIS A 25 59.54 -12.22 -33.77
N LYS A 26 59.07 -12.94 -34.79
CA LYS A 26 58.55 -12.32 -36.06
C LYS A 26 57.83 -13.31 -37.00
N GLU A 27 57.03 -12.71 -37.89
CA GLU A 27 56.31 -13.18 -39.11
C GLU A 27 56.54 -14.64 -39.59
N GLU A 28 55.51 -15.45 -39.91
CA GLU A 28 54.39 -15.32 -40.88
C GLU A 28 54.75 -15.47 -42.37
N HIS A 29 54.31 -16.59 -42.99
CA HIS A 29 53.38 -16.60 -44.15
C HIS A 29 52.76 -18.01 -44.28
N GLN A 30 51.45 -18.15 -44.04
CA GLN A 30 50.35 -18.14 -45.02
C GLN A 30 50.13 -19.45 -45.79
N ILE A 31 49.09 -20.19 -45.39
CA ILE A 31 48.08 -20.74 -46.30
C ILE A 31 46.71 -20.34 -45.72
N THR A 32 45.75 -20.01 -46.58
CA THR A 32 44.55 -19.23 -46.26
C THR A 32 43.25 -20.05 -46.15
N ASN A 33 42.35 -19.58 -45.28
CA ASN A 33 40.90 -19.91 -45.22
C ASN A 33 40.59 -21.36 -44.75
N GLU A 34 39.42 -21.66 -44.18
CA GLU A 34 38.14 -20.94 -44.16
C GLU A 34 37.31 -21.27 -42.90
N ILE A 35 36.27 -20.48 -42.61
CA ILE A 35 35.26 -20.65 -41.53
C ILE A 35 35.79 -20.41 -40.10
N ASP A 36 35.45 -19.24 -39.55
CA ASP A 36 35.71 -18.85 -38.16
C ASP A 36 34.38 -18.62 -37.39
N GLU A 37 34.49 -18.36 -36.08
CA GLU A 37 33.43 -17.89 -35.17
C GLU A 37 32.12 -18.72 -35.06
N LYS A 38 32.16 -19.79 -34.23
CA LYS A 38 30.95 -20.23 -33.49
C LYS A 38 31.21 -20.71 -32.06
N SER A 39 31.94 -19.94 -31.26
CA SER A 39 31.99 -20.14 -29.81
C SER A 39 32.44 -18.89 -29.02
N SER A 40 31.50 -17.99 -28.70
CA SER A 40 31.35 -17.36 -27.37
C SER A 40 30.41 -16.15 -27.37
N SER A 41 29.27 -16.26 -26.68
CA SER A 41 28.65 -15.19 -25.88
C SER A 41 27.35 -15.69 -25.29
N VAL A 42 27.28 -15.77 -23.96
CA VAL A 42 25.99 -15.85 -23.25
C VAL A 42 25.41 -14.43 -23.26
N GLN A 43 24.58 -14.14 -24.26
CA GLN A 43 23.90 -12.85 -24.37
C GLN A 43 22.95 -12.67 -23.19
N ASN A 44 23.30 -11.74 -22.30
CA ASN A 44 22.52 -11.39 -21.13
C ASN A 44 21.30 -10.59 -21.59
N SER A 45 20.13 -11.23 -21.64
CA SER A 45 18.91 -10.63 -22.20
C SER A 45 18.29 -9.60 -21.26
N SER A 46 18.87 -8.41 -21.19
CA SER A 46 18.17 -7.23 -20.68
C SER A 46 17.00 -6.92 -21.59
N SER A 47 15.78 -7.16 -21.10
CA SER A 47 14.55 -6.81 -21.80
C SER A 47 14.42 -5.29 -21.89
N GLN A 48 14.92 -4.70 -22.96
CA GLN A 48 14.55 -3.34 -23.35
C GLN A 48 13.05 -3.34 -23.64
N LYS A 49 12.24 -2.93 -22.65
CA LYS A 49 10.82 -2.64 -22.86
C LYS A 49 10.70 -1.62 -23.99
N THR A 50 10.16 -2.04 -25.12
CA THR A 50 9.65 -1.13 -26.14
C THR A 50 8.43 -0.42 -25.56
N ARG A 51 8.45 0.91 -25.49
CA ARG A 51 7.29 1.72 -25.06
C ARG A 51 6.02 1.25 -25.76
N GLY A 52 5.02 0.86 -24.98
CA GLY A 52 3.79 0.28 -25.51
C GLY A 52 2.91 1.36 -26.11
N THR A 53 2.37 1.14 -27.31
CA THR A 53 1.17 1.90 -27.72
C THR A 53 0.01 1.50 -26.81
N PHE A 54 -0.90 2.43 -26.52
CA PHE A 54 -2.05 2.17 -25.64
C PHE A 54 -2.85 0.93 -26.04
N ASP A 55 -2.97 0.65 -27.35
CA ASP A 55 -3.68 -0.52 -27.90
C ASP A 55 -3.14 -1.87 -27.40
N THR A 56 -1.86 -1.93 -27.01
CA THR A 56 -1.20 -3.11 -26.40
C THR A 56 -1.95 -3.63 -25.17
N TYR A 57 -2.64 -2.74 -24.45
CA TYR A 57 -3.26 -3.04 -23.17
C TYR A 57 -4.78 -3.24 -23.25
N VAL A 58 -5.44 -2.75 -24.31
CA VAL A 58 -6.91 -2.62 -24.40
C VAL A 58 -7.67 -3.94 -24.22
N ASN A 59 -7.07 -5.07 -24.60
CA ASN A 59 -7.67 -6.41 -24.44
C ASN A 59 -6.88 -7.33 -23.49
N ASN A 60 -5.82 -6.83 -22.84
CA ASN A 60 -4.88 -7.65 -22.07
C ASN A 60 -5.39 -7.87 -20.64
N GLN A 61 -5.80 -9.10 -20.32
CA GLN A 61 -6.40 -9.47 -19.03
C GLN A 61 -5.44 -9.35 -17.83
N ALA A 62 -4.13 -9.21 -18.06
CA ALA A 62 -3.16 -8.93 -17.00
C ALA A 62 -3.21 -7.47 -16.50
N PHE A 63 -3.98 -6.60 -17.16
CA PHE A 63 -4.09 -5.16 -16.87
C PHE A 63 -5.54 -4.71 -16.68
N PHE A 64 -5.72 -3.64 -15.91
CA PHE A 64 -6.95 -2.85 -15.91
C PHE A 64 -6.67 -1.42 -16.37
N ILE A 65 -7.71 -0.76 -16.89
CA ILE A 65 -7.62 0.57 -17.47
C ILE A 65 -8.61 1.49 -16.77
N LYS A 66 -8.16 2.66 -16.36
CA LYS A 66 -8.99 3.76 -15.85
C LYS A 66 -8.98 4.92 -16.85
N THR A 67 -10.10 5.61 -16.93
CA THR A 67 -10.29 6.78 -17.79
C THR A 67 -10.82 7.93 -16.94
N PHE A 68 -10.06 9.02 -16.92
CA PHE A 68 -10.42 10.31 -16.33
C PHE A 68 -9.45 11.35 -16.89
N ASP A 69 -9.84 12.62 -16.89
CA ASP A 69 -8.95 13.74 -17.22
C ASP A 69 -7.93 13.94 -16.06
N ILE A 70 -6.64 13.73 -16.31
CA ILE A 70 -5.57 13.80 -15.29
C ILE A 70 -4.92 15.17 -15.30
N ASN A 71 -4.69 15.71 -16.50
CA ASN A 71 -3.95 16.93 -16.69
C ASN A 71 -4.85 18.19 -16.56
N LYS A 72 -6.17 18.03 -16.54
CA LYS A 72 -7.24 19.03 -16.53
C LYS A 72 -7.24 19.96 -17.76
N ASP A 73 -7.15 19.37 -18.95
CA ASP A 73 -7.32 20.02 -20.27
C ASP A 73 -8.70 19.75 -20.93
N GLY A 74 -9.52 18.87 -20.35
CA GLY A 74 -10.84 18.48 -20.87
C GLY A 74 -10.85 17.23 -21.76
N ILE A 75 -9.71 16.59 -22.00
CA ILE A 75 -9.58 15.33 -22.74
C ILE A 75 -9.48 14.15 -21.75
N ALA A 76 -9.99 12.98 -22.15
CA ALA A 76 -10.08 11.81 -21.27
C ALA A 76 -8.81 10.93 -21.37
N ASP A 77 -7.88 11.10 -20.44
CA ASP A 77 -6.62 10.34 -20.35
C ASP A 77 -6.84 8.85 -19.99
N LYS A 78 -5.74 8.10 -19.91
CA LYS A 78 -5.70 6.69 -19.50
C LYS A 78 -4.65 6.46 -18.42
N VAL A 79 -5.03 5.77 -17.36
CA VAL A 79 -4.08 5.08 -16.46
C VAL A 79 -4.26 3.59 -16.66
N VAL A 80 -3.17 2.89 -16.96
CA VAL A 80 -3.13 1.45 -17.15
C VAL A 80 -2.25 0.86 -16.05
N SER A 81 -2.67 -0.24 -15.41
CA SER A 81 -1.84 -0.93 -14.44
C SER A 81 -2.14 -2.42 -14.40
N ASN A 82 -1.18 -3.24 -13.98
CA ASN A 82 -1.41 -4.66 -13.74
C ASN A 82 -2.55 -4.86 -12.73
N ILE A 83 -3.36 -5.91 -12.92
CA ILE A 83 -4.24 -6.39 -11.86
C ILE A 83 -3.42 -7.06 -10.74
N ALA A 84 -4.02 -7.25 -9.57
CA ALA A 84 -3.36 -7.91 -8.43
C ALA A 84 -2.77 -9.27 -8.83
N TYR A 85 -1.55 -9.54 -8.36
CA TYR A 85 -0.77 -10.75 -8.64
C TYR A 85 -0.39 -10.98 -10.13
N GLN A 86 -0.45 -9.96 -11.00
CA GLN A 86 -0.02 -10.04 -12.40
C GLN A 86 1.16 -9.12 -12.76
N GLY A 87 1.78 -8.49 -11.76
CA GLY A 87 2.90 -7.56 -11.90
C GLY A 87 2.65 -6.23 -11.19
N GLU A 88 3.65 -5.35 -11.22
CA GLU A 88 3.61 -4.03 -10.59
C GLU A 88 3.56 -2.85 -11.57
N ASP A 89 3.44 -3.05 -12.89
CA ASP A 89 3.53 -1.94 -13.85
C ASP A 89 2.38 -0.91 -13.68
N LEU A 90 2.73 0.37 -13.90
CA LEU A 90 1.80 1.47 -14.05
C LEU A 90 2.24 2.40 -15.19
N PHE A 91 1.33 2.61 -16.15
CA PHE A 91 1.51 3.51 -17.29
C PHE A 91 0.45 4.61 -17.28
N VAL A 92 0.82 5.82 -17.72
CA VAL A 92 -0.12 6.92 -17.97
C VAL A 92 0.01 7.38 -19.40
N PHE A 93 -1.13 7.53 -20.08
CA PHE A 93 -1.21 8.09 -21.43
C PHE A 93 -2.12 9.31 -21.42
N PHE A 94 -1.62 10.45 -21.90
CA PHE A 94 -2.47 11.61 -22.15
C PHE A 94 -3.22 11.43 -23.48
N GLY A 95 -4.50 11.81 -23.48
CA GLY A 95 -5.31 11.86 -24.69
C GLY A 95 -4.91 13.04 -25.59
N ASN A 96 -5.39 13.04 -26.82
CA ASN A 96 -5.28 14.19 -27.72
C ASN A 96 -6.55 14.40 -28.56
N THR A 97 -6.64 15.57 -29.20
CA THR A 97 -7.82 15.98 -30.00
C THR A 97 -8.05 15.15 -31.26
N ALA A 98 -7.09 14.33 -31.68
CA ALA A 98 -7.25 13.35 -32.76
C ALA A 98 -7.70 11.96 -32.26
N GLY A 99 -7.97 11.81 -30.95
CA GLY A 99 -8.40 10.55 -30.33
C GLY A 99 -7.26 9.57 -30.01
N GLY A 100 -6.01 9.96 -30.24
CA GLY A 100 -4.83 9.15 -29.92
C GLY A 100 -4.38 9.31 -28.46
N TYR A 101 -3.46 8.44 -28.04
CA TYR A 101 -2.90 8.38 -26.69
C TYR A 101 -1.37 8.38 -26.72
N GLY A 102 -0.75 9.31 -25.99
CA GLY A 102 0.71 9.40 -25.86
C GLY A 102 1.18 9.02 -24.47
N GLU A 103 2.13 8.08 -24.36
CA GLU A 103 2.74 7.68 -23.08
C GLU A 103 3.48 8.86 -22.45
N VAL A 104 3.18 9.13 -21.17
CA VAL A 104 3.77 10.25 -20.39
C VAL A 104 4.31 9.82 -19.03
N LEU A 105 4.05 8.58 -18.60
CA LEU A 105 4.67 7.96 -17.43
C LEU A 105 4.74 6.43 -17.65
N GLU A 106 5.90 5.86 -17.34
CA GLU A 106 6.06 4.45 -16.95
C GLU A 106 6.67 4.45 -15.55
N THR A 107 6.07 3.71 -14.62
CA THR A 107 6.52 3.53 -13.23
C THR A 107 5.84 2.30 -12.63
N THR A 108 5.83 2.13 -11.30
CA THR A 108 5.14 1.01 -10.64
C THR A 108 3.84 1.45 -9.95
N ASN A 109 2.97 0.47 -9.66
CA ASN A 109 1.64 0.62 -9.08
C ASN A 109 1.64 0.55 -7.54
N PHE A 110 2.83 0.58 -6.92
CA PHE A 110 3.04 0.57 -5.48
C PHE A 110 2.48 -0.67 -4.76
N SER A 111 2.21 -1.75 -5.50
CA SER A 111 2.02 -3.08 -4.93
C SER A 111 3.36 -3.73 -4.58
N GLU A 112 3.30 -4.87 -3.92
CA GLU A 112 4.39 -5.76 -3.48
C GLU A 112 5.43 -5.17 -2.49
N ASP A 113 5.43 -3.86 -2.23
CA ASP A 113 6.00 -3.28 -0.99
C ASP A 113 5.27 -3.84 0.25
N GLY A 114 5.90 -4.85 0.88
CA GLY A 114 5.38 -5.52 2.07
C GLY A 114 4.16 -6.42 1.84
N GLY A 115 3.93 -6.89 0.61
CA GLY A 115 2.79 -7.75 0.28
C GLY A 115 1.43 -7.03 0.10
N ASN A 116 1.43 -5.69 0.04
CA ASN A 116 0.26 -4.93 -0.40
C ASN A 116 -0.05 -5.23 -1.89
N ILE A 117 -1.32 -5.39 -2.25
CA ILE A 117 -1.77 -5.52 -3.64
C ILE A 117 -2.56 -4.28 -4.08
N ILE A 118 -2.57 -4.03 -5.39
CA ILE A 118 -3.38 -2.96 -6.00
C ILE A 118 -4.86 -3.17 -5.70
N LYS A 119 -5.54 -2.09 -5.26
CA LYS A 119 -6.97 -2.06 -4.93
C LYS A 119 -7.77 -1.35 -6.00
N ASP A 120 -7.34 -0.14 -6.34
CA ASP A 120 -8.02 0.74 -7.29
C ASP A 120 -7.10 1.90 -7.71
N ILE A 121 -7.45 2.57 -8.81
CA ILE A 121 -6.87 3.86 -9.20
C ILE A 121 -8.03 4.81 -9.52
N VAL A 122 -7.99 6.02 -8.93
CA VAL A 122 -9.07 7.02 -9.02
C VAL A 122 -8.51 8.43 -9.28
N GLU A 123 -9.29 9.32 -9.87
CA GLU A 123 -8.90 10.73 -10.02
C GLU A 123 -8.81 11.47 -8.68
N ILE A 124 -8.12 12.63 -8.66
CA ILE A 124 -8.19 13.58 -7.55
C ILE A 124 -9.26 14.64 -7.89
N PRO A 125 -10.39 14.73 -7.15
CA PRO A 125 -11.46 15.67 -7.47
C PRO A 125 -10.99 17.13 -7.54
N GLY A 126 -11.31 17.82 -8.63
CA GLY A 126 -11.01 19.24 -8.83
C GLY A 126 -9.52 19.60 -8.96
N SER A 127 -8.61 18.62 -9.02
CA SER A 127 -7.15 18.83 -9.09
C SER A 127 -6.53 18.03 -10.23
N LYS A 128 -5.29 18.36 -10.62
CA LYS A 128 -4.51 17.50 -11.52
C LYS A 128 -4.00 16.26 -10.79
N GLY A 129 -3.82 15.16 -11.51
CA GLY A 129 -3.28 13.92 -10.98
C GLY A 129 -4.32 12.87 -10.57
N PHE A 130 -3.82 11.78 -10.00
CA PHE A 130 -4.62 10.61 -9.60
C PHE A 130 -4.07 10.00 -8.29
N MET A 131 -4.89 9.15 -7.68
CA MET A 131 -4.57 8.42 -6.46
C MET A 131 -4.54 6.92 -6.76
N VAL A 132 -3.40 6.28 -6.49
CA VAL A 132 -3.24 4.82 -6.51
C VAL A 132 -3.55 4.28 -5.11
N LYS A 133 -4.42 3.28 -5.01
CA LYS A 133 -4.81 2.66 -3.73
C LYS A 133 -4.30 1.24 -3.67
N THR A 134 -3.55 0.88 -2.63
CA THR A 134 -3.13 -0.51 -2.37
C THR A 134 -3.56 -0.95 -0.97
N TYR A 135 -3.73 -2.25 -0.76
CA TYR A 135 -4.12 -2.83 0.53
C TYR A 135 -3.41 -4.15 0.80
N PHE A 136 -3.13 -4.43 2.07
CA PHE A 136 -2.67 -5.74 2.51
C PHE A 136 -3.87 -6.72 2.53
N PRO A 137 -3.82 -7.87 1.81
CA PRO A 137 -4.98 -8.75 1.66
C PRO A 137 -5.15 -9.75 2.80
N ASP A 138 -4.09 -10.01 3.57
CA ASP A 138 -4.05 -10.96 4.68
C ASP A 138 -4.53 -10.34 6.01
N ARG A 139 -4.37 -11.07 7.12
CA ARG A 139 -4.78 -10.64 8.47
C ARG A 139 -4.14 -9.31 8.87
N GLY A 140 -4.98 -8.29 9.00
CA GLY A 140 -4.64 -6.95 9.45
C GLY A 140 -5.57 -5.93 8.80
N TYR A 141 -5.19 -4.66 8.86
CA TYR A 141 -5.70 -3.61 7.98
C TYR A 141 -4.55 -2.66 7.72
N TYR A 142 -4.08 -2.63 6.48
CA TYR A 142 -3.02 -1.72 6.04
C TYR A 142 -3.29 -1.26 4.61
N GLU A 143 -3.84 -0.05 4.47
CA GLU A 143 -4.10 0.58 3.17
C GLU A 143 -3.10 1.71 2.93
N LYS A 144 -2.68 1.90 1.68
CA LYS A 144 -1.81 2.98 1.23
C LYS A 144 -2.51 3.72 0.09
N GLU A 145 -2.55 5.04 0.16
CA GLU A 145 -3.11 5.92 -0.88
C GLU A 145 -2.01 6.88 -1.35
N PHE A 146 -1.52 6.68 -2.57
CA PHE A 146 -0.40 7.40 -3.17
C PHE A 146 -0.91 8.49 -4.10
N TYR A 147 -0.62 9.76 -3.80
CA TYR A 147 -1.12 10.92 -4.55
C TYR A 147 -0.07 11.40 -5.57
N ILE A 148 -0.33 11.12 -6.84
CA ILE A 148 0.59 11.31 -7.97
C ILE A 148 0.06 12.42 -8.86
N VAL A 149 0.87 13.46 -9.10
CA VAL A 149 0.48 14.60 -9.95
C VAL A 149 1.53 14.89 -11.02
N PRO A 150 1.11 15.33 -12.23
CA PRO A 150 2.05 15.82 -13.24
C PRO A 150 2.60 17.18 -12.82
N ASP A 151 3.90 17.39 -13.04
CA ASP A 151 4.62 18.62 -12.72
C ASP A 151 5.59 18.94 -13.87
N ASN A 152 5.09 19.73 -14.82
CA ASN A 152 5.75 20.04 -16.09
C ASN A 152 6.11 18.75 -16.88
N ASN A 153 7.41 18.42 -16.98
CA ASN A 153 7.90 17.21 -17.66
C ASN A 153 8.24 16.07 -16.68
N THR A 154 7.78 16.15 -15.43
CA THR A 154 8.02 15.13 -14.38
C THR A 154 6.71 14.74 -13.71
N TRP A 155 6.75 13.68 -12.90
CA TRP A 155 5.63 13.20 -12.12
C TRP A 155 6.04 13.13 -10.66
N ILE A 156 5.26 13.75 -9.79
CA ILE A 156 5.60 13.87 -8.37
C ILE A 156 4.59 13.09 -7.54
N LEU A 157 5.09 12.10 -6.80
CA LEU A 157 4.40 11.58 -5.63
C LEU A 157 4.48 12.66 -4.55
N LYS A 158 3.40 13.42 -4.36
CA LYS A 158 3.38 14.55 -3.41
C LYS A 158 3.28 14.02 -1.97
N HIS A 159 2.37 13.08 -1.71
CA HIS A 159 2.19 12.46 -0.39
C HIS A 159 1.61 11.04 -0.46
N THR A 160 1.76 10.29 0.63
CA THR A 160 1.14 8.98 0.84
C THR A 160 0.31 9.03 2.11
N ILE A 161 -0.98 8.69 2.02
CA ILE A 161 -1.81 8.46 3.20
C ILE A 161 -1.74 6.97 3.55
N TYR A 162 -1.08 6.66 4.67
CA TYR A 162 -1.05 5.32 5.25
C TYR A 162 -2.20 5.16 6.24
N LYS A 163 -2.93 4.04 6.17
CA LYS A 163 -4.04 3.73 7.09
C LYS A 163 -3.78 2.38 7.75
N THR A 164 -3.76 2.34 9.07
CA THR A 164 -3.53 1.11 9.85
C THR A 164 -4.39 1.09 11.12
N MET A 165 -4.53 -0.08 11.76
CA MET A 165 -5.22 -0.25 13.04
C MET A 165 -4.21 -0.47 14.17
N SER A 166 -4.57 -0.12 15.42
CA SER A 166 -3.80 -0.52 16.61
C SER A 166 -3.80 -2.03 16.83
N ASP A 167 -4.93 -2.68 16.55
CA ASP A 167 -5.21 -4.09 16.84
C ASP A 167 -6.47 -4.54 16.08
N VAL A 168 -7.00 -5.72 16.41
CA VAL A 168 -8.15 -6.37 15.74
C VAL A 168 -9.45 -6.37 16.57
N SER A 169 -9.53 -5.59 17.66
CA SER A 169 -10.74 -5.51 18.50
C SER A 169 -11.77 -4.47 18.02
N ASP A 170 -13.02 -4.56 18.51
CA ASP A 170 -14.06 -3.54 18.29
C ASP A 170 -13.65 -2.12 18.75
N ASN A 171 -12.68 -2.03 19.68
CA ASN A 171 -12.20 -0.76 20.24
C ASN A 171 -10.94 -0.22 19.55
N ALA A 172 -10.44 -0.92 18.51
CA ALA A 172 -9.20 -0.56 17.84
C ALA A 172 -9.24 0.87 17.24
N VAL A 173 -8.11 1.57 17.36
CA VAL A 173 -7.90 2.91 16.82
C VAL A 173 -7.29 2.78 15.43
N LYS A 174 -7.96 3.38 14.45
CA LYS A 174 -7.48 3.52 13.09
C LYS A 174 -6.62 4.77 12.99
N TYR A 175 -5.33 4.59 12.71
CA TYR A 175 -4.40 5.68 12.42
C TYR A 175 -4.42 5.98 10.92
N ILE A 176 -4.55 7.26 10.58
CA ILE A 176 -4.48 7.79 9.22
C ILE A 176 -3.33 8.79 9.20
N CYS A 177 -2.18 8.34 8.71
CA CYS A 177 -0.93 9.07 8.67
C CYS A 177 -0.72 9.66 7.28
N ASP A 178 -0.82 10.98 7.15
CA ASP A 178 -0.48 11.68 5.91
C ASP A 178 1.02 12.00 5.91
N VAL A 179 1.75 11.47 4.94
CA VAL A 179 3.22 11.54 4.87
C VAL A 179 3.65 12.24 3.58
N THR A 180 4.15 13.47 3.71
CA THR A 180 4.67 14.26 2.59
C THR A 180 5.91 13.59 1.97
N GLN A 181 5.76 13.07 0.75
CA GLN A 181 6.83 12.42 -0.01
C GLN A 181 7.64 13.47 -0.78
N ASN A 182 7.01 14.18 -1.72
CA ASN A 182 7.64 15.08 -2.70
C ASN A 182 8.79 14.40 -3.47
N ILE A 183 8.50 13.25 -4.07
CA ILE A 183 9.46 12.42 -4.83
C ILE A 183 9.11 12.47 -6.32
N ASP A 184 10.11 12.77 -7.16
CA ASP A 184 9.99 12.61 -8.62
C ASP A 184 10.10 11.13 -9.00
N ILE A 185 8.97 10.55 -9.40
CA ILE A 185 8.85 9.12 -9.75
C ILE A 185 9.23 8.81 -11.21
N THR A 186 9.74 9.80 -11.96
CA THR A 186 10.35 9.59 -13.29
C THR A 186 11.85 9.29 -13.23
N LYS A 187 12.45 9.28 -12.03
CA LYS A 187 13.89 9.06 -11.83
C LYS A 187 14.17 7.65 -11.32
N SER A 188 15.25 7.04 -11.80
CA SER A 188 15.73 5.77 -11.24
C SER A 188 16.03 5.89 -9.74
N GLY A 189 15.78 4.80 -8.99
CA GLY A 189 15.90 4.78 -7.54
C GLY A 189 14.96 5.77 -6.84
N TRP A 190 13.77 6.06 -7.38
CA TRP A 190 12.78 6.89 -6.68
C TRP A 190 12.20 6.19 -5.45
N SER A 191 12.04 4.86 -5.51
CA SER A 191 11.46 4.03 -4.45
C SER A 191 12.29 4.00 -3.17
N GLU A 192 13.63 4.01 -3.28
CA GLU A 192 14.58 4.14 -2.16
C GLU A 192 14.38 5.41 -1.31
N LYS A 193 13.65 6.41 -1.84
CA LYS A 193 13.41 7.70 -1.19
C LYS A 193 12.05 7.78 -0.50
N LEU A 194 11.23 6.72 -0.60
CA LEU A 194 9.92 6.63 0.06
C LEU A 194 10.06 6.73 1.58
N LYS A 195 9.35 7.67 2.18
CA LYS A 195 9.27 7.83 3.64
C LYS A 195 8.16 6.90 4.15
N PRO A 196 8.45 6.02 5.13
CA PRO A 196 7.45 5.09 5.65
C PRO A 196 6.39 5.80 6.50
N ILE A 197 5.36 5.05 6.89
CA ILE A 197 4.48 5.40 8.00
C ILE A 197 5.31 5.71 9.27
N PRO A 198 4.94 6.70 10.10
CA PRO A 198 5.63 6.95 11.37
C PRO A 198 5.68 5.74 12.31
N ASP A 199 6.72 5.72 13.15
CA ASP A 199 6.90 4.74 14.23
C ASP A 199 5.70 4.73 15.16
N GLU A 200 5.36 3.54 15.68
CA GLU A 200 4.10 3.29 16.39
C GLU A 200 3.89 4.20 17.62
N ASN A 201 4.97 4.46 18.36
CA ASN A 201 5.00 5.36 19.51
C ASN A 201 4.82 6.85 19.17
N GLU A 202 4.87 7.22 17.88
CA GLU A 202 4.60 8.57 17.38
C GLU A 202 3.27 8.71 16.63
N ARG A 203 2.61 7.60 16.22
CA ARG A 203 1.38 7.66 15.42
C ARG A 203 0.26 8.45 16.09
N SER A 204 0.12 8.38 17.41
CA SER A 204 -0.85 9.17 18.18
C SER A 204 -0.59 10.69 18.20
N LYS A 205 0.60 11.13 17.75
CA LYS A 205 1.00 12.54 17.64
C LYS A 205 1.04 13.02 16.19
N LYS A 206 1.43 12.14 15.25
CA LYS A 206 1.67 12.46 13.83
C LYS A 206 0.53 12.07 12.88
N CYS A 207 -0.43 11.25 13.33
CA CYS A 207 -1.50 10.71 12.51
C CYS A 207 -2.88 11.08 13.06
N ARG A 208 -3.86 11.26 12.17
CA ARG A 208 -5.26 11.43 12.56
C ARG A 208 -5.83 10.11 13.05
N MET A 209 -6.49 10.11 14.21
CA MET A 209 -7.13 8.92 14.77
C MET A 209 -8.62 8.89 14.42
N GLU A 210 -9.12 7.73 13.99
CA GLU A 210 -10.54 7.38 13.88
C GLU A 210 -10.80 6.16 14.79
N ASN A 211 -11.80 6.21 15.66
CA ASN A 211 -12.19 5.01 16.42
C ASN A 211 -13.00 4.08 15.50
N ALA A 212 -12.64 2.80 15.39
CA ALA A 212 -13.37 1.85 14.52
C ALA A 212 -14.86 1.70 14.92
N GLY A 213 -15.14 1.80 16.22
CA GLY A 213 -16.49 1.84 16.79
C GLY A 213 -17.33 3.09 16.43
N ASN A 214 -16.81 4.04 15.63
CA ASN A 214 -17.60 5.17 15.12
C ASN A 214 -18.15 4.97 13.69
N SER A 215 -18.19 3.72 13.22
CA SER A 215 -19.37 3.29 12.48
C SER A 215 -20.55 3.30 13.46
N ILE A 216 -21.50 4.23 13.28
CA ILE A 216 -22.67 4.35 14.18
C ILE A 216 -23.57 3.13 13.98
N LYS A 217 -23.25 2.01 14.65
CA LYS A 217 -24.11 0.84 14.79
C LYS A 217 -25.43 1.34 15.41
N GLN A 218 -26.49 1.45 14.61
CA GLN A 218 -27.77 1.95 15.10
C GLN A 218 -28.43 0.83 15.89
N TYR A 219 -28.41 0.94 17.21
CA TYR A 219 -29.08 -0.04 18.06
C TYR A 219 -30.55 0.34 18.19
N VAL A 220 -31.45 -0.64 18.05
CA VAL A 220 -32.90 -0.48 18.24
C VAL A 220 -33.39 -1.46 19.31
N ILE A 221 -34.40 -1.06 20.07
CA ILE A 221 -35.11 -2.00 20.94
C ILE A 221 -36.01 -2.90 20.10
N GLN A 222 -35.95 -4.21 20.38
CA GLN A 222 -36.94 -5.17 19.90
C GLN A 222 -37.40 -6.06 21.06
N ASP A 223 -38.64 -5.83 21.49
CA ASP A 223 -39.31 -6.60 22.53
C ASP A 223 -40.68 -7.07 21.98
N PRO A 224 -40.99 -8.39 21.98
CA PRO A 224 -42.30 -8.89 21.56
C PRO A 224 -43.47 -8.31 22.37
N ASP A 225 -43.21 -7.85 23.59
CA ASP A 225 -44.18 -7.18 24.47
C ASP A 225 -44.50 -5.73 24.02
N GLY A 226 -43.93 -5.28 22.89
CA GLY A 226 -44.09 -3.94 22.31
C GLY A 226 -43.25 -2.84 22.96
N TYR A 227 -42.66 -3.10 24.13
CA TYR A 227 -41.75 -2.22 24.84
C TYR A 227 -40.81 -3.04 25.74
N THR A 228 -39.65 -2.48 26.07
CA THR A 228 -38.78 -3.00 27.11
C THR A 228 -38.63 -2.03 28.29
N ASN A 229 -38.12 -2.52 29.43
CA ASN A 229 -37.95 -1.72 30.64
C ASN A 229 -36.47 -1.34 30.84
N LEU A 230 -36.18 -0.05 30.84
CA LEU A 230 -34.90 0.51 31.27
C LEU A 230 -34.80 0.43 32.79
N ARG A 231 -33.76 -0.19 33.33
CA ARG A 231 -33.57 -0.41 34.78
C ARG A 231 -32.37 0.33 35.33
N LYS A 232 -32.33 0.52 36.65
CA LYS A 232 -31.19 1.19 37.33
C LYS A 232 -29.94 0.31 37.40
N ASP A 233 -30.11 -1.01 37.46
CA ASP A 233 -29.03 -2.00 37.59
C ASP A 233 -29.23 -3.22 36.68
N LYS A 234 -28.19 -4.06 36.60
CA LYS A 234 -28.11 -5.30 35.81
C LYS A 234 -28.96 -6.46 36.36
N SER A 235 -30.25 -6.25 36.62
CA SER A 235 -31.16 -7.28 37.17
C SER A 235 -32.62 -7.07 36.75
N THR A 236 -33.36 -8.17 36.53
CA THR A 236 -34.83 -8.16 36.30
C THR A 236 -35.64 -7.69 37.50
N SER A 237 -35.05 -7.69 38.72
CA SER A 237 -35.66 -7.12 39.93
C SER A 237 -35.31 -5.65 40.18
N SER A 238 -34.35 -5.06 39.43
CA SER A 238 -33.94 -3.66 39.63
C SER A 238 -35.06 -2.68 39.26
N PRO A 239 -35.23 -1.55 40.00
CA PRO A 239 -36.23 -0.53 39.70
C PRO A 239 -36.21 -0.05 38.26
N ILE A 240 -37.40 0.15 37.69
CA ILE A 240 -37.61 0.61 36.32
C ILE A 240 -37.48 2.15 36.29
N SER A 241 -36.60 2.67 35.45
CA SER A 241 -36.41 4.10 35.19
C SER A 241 -37.29 4.61 34.06
N GLN A 242 -37.52 3.81 33.02
CA GLN A 242 -38.30 4.18 31.83
C GLN A 242 -38.86 2.92 31.15
N LYS A 243 -39.97 3.05 30.42
CA LYS A 243 -40.31 2.14 29.31
C LYS A 243 -39.75 2.70 28.01
N ILE A 244 -39.22 1.84 27.14
CA ILE A 244 -38.67 2.17 25.82
C ILE A 244 -39.43 1.32 24.81
N ASN A 245 -39.98 1.91 23.76
CA ASN A 245 -40.84 1.18 22.82
C ASN A 245 -40.01 0.35 21.84
N SER A 246 -40.55 -0.78 21.37
CA SER A 246 -39.96 -1.54 20.26
C SER A 246 -39.90 -0.66 19.01
N GLY A 247 -38.78 -0.76 18.27
CA GLY A 247 -38.43 0.16 17.18
C GLY A 247 -37.79 1.49 17.62
N GLU A 248 -37.62 1.76 18.92
CA GLU A 248 -36.93 2.98 19.36
C GLU A 248 -35.40 2.81 19.30
N ASN A 249 -34.73 3.64 18.49
CA ASN A 249 -33.25 3.73 18.45
C ASN A 249 -32.69 4.18 19.80
N ILE A 250 -31.60 3.56 20.22
CA ILE A 250 -30.88 3.81 21.48
C ILE A 250 -29.37 3.95 21.25
N GLU A 251 -28.70 4.63 22.17
CA GLU A 251 -27.23 4.74 22.24
C GLU A 251 -26.71 3.68 23.20
N VAL A 252 -25.91 2.72 22.74
CA VAL A 252 -25.30 1.70 23.61
C VAL A 252 -23.95 2.21 24.11
N ILE A 253 -23.85 2.47 25.41
CA ILE A 253 -22.66 2.99 26.09
C ILE A 253 -21.72 1.86 26.51
N ASN A 254 -22.25 0.71 26.92
CA ASN A 254 -21.46 -0.48 27.25
C ASN A 254 -22.28 -1.75 26.97
N ASN A 255 -21.70 -2.69 26.23
CA ASN A 255 -22.32 -3.95 25.81
C ASN A 255 -21.71 -5.20 26.52
N THR A 256 -21.04 -5.01 27.66
CA THR A 256 -20.32 -6.10 28.35
C THR A 256 -21.26 -6.95 29.21
N GLY A 257 -21.48 -8.19 28.78
CA GLY A 257 -22.31 -9.20 29.46
C GLY A 257 -23.78 -9.16 29.02
N ASP A 258 -24.68 -9.68 29.86
CA ASP A 258 -26.09 -9.82 29.52
C ASP A 258 -26.92 -8.54 29.66
N TRP A 259 -26.38 -7.51 30.31
CA TRP A 259 -27.05 -6.25 30.58
C TRP A 259 -26.25 -5.08 30.00
N PHE A 260 -26.76 -4.54 28.90
CA PHE A 260 -26.16 -3.41 28.20
C PHE A 260 -26.55 -2.11 28.90
N LEU A 261 -25.57 -1.23 29.14
CA LEU A 261 -25.79 0.15 29.55
C LEU A 261 -26.13 0.97 28.31
N ILE A 262 -27.31 1.57 28.28
CA ILE A 262 -27.82 2.33 27.13
C ILE A 262 -28.33 3.69 27.57
N LYS A 263 -28.45 4.61 26.62
CA LYS A 263 -29.03 5.95 26.77
C LYS A 263 -30.16 6.14 25.76
N THR A 264 -31.30 6.62 26.23
CA THR A 264 -32.52 6.81 25.42
C THR A 264 -32.50 8.15 24.67
N LYS A 265 -33.40 8.32 23.71
CA LYS A 265 -33.64 9.60 23.02
C LYS A 265 -33.99 10.76 23.98
N LYS A 266 -34.43 10.43 25.20
CA LYS A 266 -34.74 11.38 26.30
C LYS A 266 -33.53 11.69 27.19
N GLY A 267 -32.34 11.20 26.85
CA GLY A 267 -31.10 11.40 27.60
C GLY A 267 -30.99 10.55 28.88
N LEU A 268 -31.95 9.67 29.18
CA LEU A 268 -31.92 8.83 30.36
C LEU A 268 -31.05 7.58 30.12
N THR A 269 -30.10 7.36 31.03
CA THR A 269 -29.18 6.22 31.01
C THR A 269 -29.65 5.12 31.97
N GLY A 270 -29.47 3.86 31.59
CA GLY A 270 -29.76 2.70 32.42
C GLY A 270 -29.50 1.38 31.70
N TYR A 271 -29.89 0.26 32.31
CA TYR A 271 -29.62 -1.08 31.78
C TYR A 271 -30.84 -1.70 31.10
N VAL A 272 -30.58 -2.40 29.99
CA VAL A 272 -31.53 -3.31 29.31
C VAL A 272 -30.86 -4.66 29.05
N HIS A 273 -31.63 -5.73 28.97
CA HIS A 273 -31.09 -7.06 28.68
C HIS A 273 -30.74 -7.20 27.20
N LYS A 274 -29.59 -7.80 26.87
CA LYS A 274 -29.05 -7.88 25.50
C LYS A 274 -30.03 -8.49 24.49
N SER A 275 -30.90 -9.41 24.92
CA SER A 275 -31.91 -10.05 24.07
C SER A 275 -33.02 -9.12 23.59
N ARG A 276 -33.00 -7.84 23.98
CA ARG A 276 -33.96 -6.80 23.58
C ARG A 276 -33.31 -5.69 22.75
N VAL A 277 -32.04 -5.85 22.37
CA VAL A 277 -31.26 -4.88 21.60
C VAL A 277 -30.80 -5.54 20.31
N GLN A 278 -31.15 -4.94 19.17
CA GLN A 278 -30.75 -5.39 17.83
C GLN A 278 -29.91 -4.30 17.14
N VAL A 279 -28.94 -4.71 16.32
CA VAL A 279 -28.23 -3.82 15.39
C VAL A 279 -29.06 -3.68 14.12
N ASN A 280 -29.23 -2.43 13.67
CA ASN A 280 -29.86 -2.01 12.42
C ASN A 280 -28.80 -1.51 11.43
#